data_AF-A0A960A628-F1
#
_entry.id   AF-A0A960A628-F1
#
_cell.length_a   1.000
_cell.length_b   1.000
_cell.length_c   1.000
_cell.angle_alpha   90.00
_cell.angle_beta   90.00
_cell.angle_gamma   90.00
#
_symmetry.space_group_name_H-M   'P 1'
#
loop_
_entity.id
_entity.type
_entity.pdbx_description
1 polymer ?
#
loop_
_entity_poly.entity_id
_entity_poly.type
_entity_poly.pdbx_seq_one_letter_code
_entity_poly.pdbx_strand_id
1 'polypeptide(L)' 'MTSSAPAITNLGQLRASGHVHKSLRQELRDNLLAMLRAGEDPWPGLHGFEATVIPQLERAIIAGHDVVLLGERG' A
#
# COMPACT_ATOMS: atom_id res chain seq x y z
N MET A 1 5.67 0.23 -11.42
CA MET A 1 4.85 -0.96 -11.70
C MET A 1 3.56 -0.53 -12.36
N THR A 2 3.30 -0.95 -13.61
CA THR A 2 1.97 -0.77 -14.21
C THR A 2 1.09 -1.94 -13.75
N SER A 3 0.18 -1.69 -12.82
CA SER A 3 -0.82 -2.70 -12.44
C SER A 3 -1.74 -2.96 -13.63
N SER A 4 -1.83 -4.21 -14.08
CA SER A 4 -2.84 -4.61 -15.07
C SER A 4 -4.23 -4.52 -14.43
N ALA A 5 -5.22 -4.08 -15.21
CA ALA A 5 -6.60 -4.09 -14.75
C ALA A 5 -7.02 -5.51 -14.31
N PRO A 6 -7.74 -5.67 -13.19
CA PRO A 6 -8.20 -6.98 -12.73
C PRO A 6 -9.26 -7.55 -13.69
N ALA A 7 -9.24 -8.87 -13.89
CA ALA A 7 -10.22 -9.56 -14.73
C ALA A 7 -11.65 -9.60 -14.12
N ILE A 8 -11.74 -9.45 -12.79
CA ILE A 8 -12.99 -9.38 -12.04
C ILE A 8 -13.55 -7.96 -12.14
N THR A 9 -14.75 -7.81 -12.71
CA THR A 9 -15.32 -6.50 -13.06
C THR A 9 -16.52 -6.10 -12.20
N ASN A 10 -17.03 -7.00 -11.35
CA ASN A 10 -18.14 -6.70 -10.46
C ASN A 10 -18.05 -7.42 -9.11
N LEU A 11 -18.84 -6.94 -8.15
CA LEU A 11 -18.87 -7.47 -6.79
C LEU A 11 -19.32 -8.94 -6.72
N GLY A 12 -20.22 -9.37 -7.60
CA GLY A 12 -20.68 -10.76 -7.67
C GLY A 12 -19.53 -11.71 -8.00
N GLN A 13 -18.75 -11.36 -9.02
CA GLN A 13 -17.55 -12.10 -9.41
C GLN A 13 -16.46 -12.08 -8.32
N LEU A 14 -16.29 -10.95 -7.62
CA LEU A 14 -15.34 -10.84 -6.51
C LEU A 14 -15.73 -11.77 -5.34
N ARG A 15 -17.02 -11.85 -5.01
CA ARG A 15 -17.50 -12.77 -3.97
C ARG A 15 -17.32 -14.23 -4.38
N ALA A 16 -17.60 -14.55 -5.64
CA ALA A 16 -17.46 -15.90 -6.18
C ALA A 16 -16.00 -16.39 -6.27
N SER A 17 -15.01 -15.48 -6.32
CA SER A 17 -13.58 -15.85 -6.37
C SER A 17 -13.03 -16.36 -5.04
N GLY A 18 -13.84 -16.38 -3.97
CA GLY A 18 -13.37 -16.74 -2.62
C GLY A 18 -12.58 -15.62 -1.95
N HIS A 19 -12.70 -14.38 -2.43
CA HIS A 19 -12.03 -13.24 -1.84
C HIS A 19 -12.45 -13.07 -0.37
N VAL A 20 -11.45 -13.02 0.51
CA VAL A 20 -11.63 -12.72 1.93
C VAL A 20 -11.51 -11.22 2.12
N HIS A 21 -12.61 -10.58 2.52
CA HIS A 21 -12.63 -9.16 2.78
C HIS A 21 -11.69 -8.80 3.94
N LYS A 22 -10.78 -7.86 3.67
CA LYS A 22 -9.88 -7.26 4.67
C LYS A 22 -10.20 -5.78 4.80
N SER A 23 -9.87 -5.19 5.95
CA SER A 23 -9.88 -3.73 6.04
C SER A 23 -8.72 -3.17 5.20
N LEU A 24 -8.92 -1.97 4.62
CA LEU A 24 -7.87 -1.28 3.86
C LEU A 24 -6.56 -1.18 4.66
N ARG A 25 -6.66 -0.89 5.96
CA ARG A 25 -5.49 -0.82 6.87
C ARG A 25 -4.73 -2.14 6.94
N GLN A 26 -5.44 -3.27 6.98
CA GLN A 26 -4.81 -4.58 6.99
C GLN A 26 -4.18 -4.91 5.64
N GLU A 27 -4.84 -4.59 4.52
CA GLU A 27 -4.28 -4.81 3.19
C GLU A 27 -3.00 -4.01 2.96
N LEU A 28 -3.00 -2.72 3.31
CA LEU A 28 -1.81 -1.87 3.19
C LEU A 28 -0.63 -2.40 4.00
N ARG A 29 -0.89 -2.83 5.25
CA ARG A 29 0.13 -3.44 6.11
C ARG A 29 0.67 -4.73 5.51
N ASP A 30 -0.20 -5.64 5.09
CA ASP A 30 0.20 -6.94 4.53
C ASP A 30 1.05 -6.76 3.27
N ASN A 31 0.63 -5.87 2.37
CA ASN A 31 1.33 -5.57 1.13
C ASN A 31 2.70 -4.95 1.39
N LEU A 32 2.78 -3.94 2.27
CA LEU A 32 4.05 -3.30 2.61
C LEU A 32 5.03 -4.29 3.22
N LEU A 33 4.59 -5.12 4.17
CA LEU A 33 5.44 -6.15 4.77
C LEU A 33 5.89 -7.20 3.75
N ALA A 34 5.04 -7.56 2.78
CA ALA A 34 5.41 -8.50 1.72
C ALA A 34 6.52 -7.93 0.84
N MET A 35 6.40 -6.68 0.39
CA MET A 35 7.42 -6.02 -0.43
C MET A 35 8.74 -5.84 0.32
N LEU A 36 8.69 -5.36 1.56
CA LEU A 36 9.89 -5.20 2.40
C LEU A 36 10.61 -6.53 2.65
N ARG A 37 9.86 -7.63 2.85
CA ARG A 37 10.45 -8.98 2.99
C ARG A 37 11.06 -9.50 1.69
N ALA A 38 10.48 -9.13 0.55
CA ALA A 38 10.99 -9.48 -0.77
C ALA A 38 12.20 -8.61 -1.18
N GLY A 39 12.51 -7.54 -0.43
CA GLY A 39 13.53 -6.55 -0.81
C GLY A 39 13.11 -5.68 -2.00
N GLU A 40 11.81 -5.62 -2.28
CA GLU A 40 11.24 -4.79 -3.34
C GLU A 40 10.99 -3.37 -2.82
N ASP A 41 11.26 -2.36 -3.65
CA ASP A 41 10.97 -0.96 -3.34
C ASP A 41 9.45 -0.71 -3.34
N PRO A 42 8.83 -0.38 -2.20
CA PRO A 42 7.40 -0.09 -2.12
C PRO A 42 7.03 1.28 -2.71
N TRP A 43 8.00 2.16 -2.96
CA TRP A 43 7.79 3.56 -3.29
C TRP A 43 8.43 3.95 -4.64
N PRO A 44 8.17 3.21 -5.74
CA PRO A 44 8.83 3.45 -7.01
C PRO A 44 8.51 4.85 -7.54
N GLY A 45 9.54 5.63 -7.82
CA GLY A 45 9.44 7.00 -8.34
C GLY A 45 9.32 8.09 -7.27
N LEU A 46 9.33 7.73 -5.99
CA LEU A 46 9.42 8.70 -4.89
C LEU A 46 10.90 8.95 -4.55
N HIS A 47 11.41 10.11 -4.92
CA HIS A 47 12.82 10.48 -4.75
C HIS A 47 13.00 11.57 -3.68
N GLY A 48 14.07 11.45 -2.88
CA GLY A 48 14.47 12.49 -1.91
C GLY A 48 13.76 12.40 -0.56
N PHE A 49 12.95 11.34 -0.34
CA PHE A 49 12.22 11.10 0.91
C PHE A 49 12.71 9.88 1.69
N GLU A 50 13.74 9.20 1.19
CA GLU A 50 14.26 7.92 1.69
C GLU A 50 14.74 8.04 3.14
N ALA A 51 15.30 9.20 3.51
CA ALA A 51 15.78 9.49 4.86
C ALA A 51 14.82 10.36 5.70
N THR A 52 13.66 10.77 5.15
CA THR A 52 12.75 11.72 5.82
C THR A 52 11.37 11.11 6.03
N VAL A 53 10.48 11.21 5.04
CA VAL A 53 9.05 10.87 5.15
C VAL A 53 8.81 9.37 5.01
N ILE A 54 9.51 8.69 4.08
CA ILE A 54 9.27 7.27 3.79
C ILE A 54 9.38 6.39 5.04
N PRO A 55 10.46 6.47 5.85
CA PRO A 55 10.57 5.62 7.04
C PRO A 55 9.46 5.87 8.06
N GLN A 56 8.96 7.11 8.16
CA GLN A 56 7.88 7.47 9.08
C GLN A 56 6.53 6.92 8.60
N LEU A 57 6.27 7.01 7.29
CA LEU A 57 5.08 6.47 6.65
C LEU A 57 5.01 4.94 6.79
N GLU A 58 6.12 4.24 6.53
CA GLU A 58 6.19 2.78 6.68
C GLU A 58 5.87 2.35 8.10
N ARG A 59 6.50 3.00 9.10
CA ARG A 59 6.23 2.74 10.51
C ARG A 59 4.76 2.98 10.86
N ALA A 60 4.17 4.07 10.37
CA ALA A 60 2.77 4.40 10.62
C ALA A 60 1.81 3.35 10.03
N ILE A 61 2.05 2.90 8.79
CA ILE A 61 1.26 1.84 8.14
C ILE A 61 1.39 0.52 8.90
N ILE A 62 2.61 0.13 9.27
CA ILE A 62 2.86 -1.11 10.03
C ILE A 62 2.17 -1.03 11.40
N ALA A 63 2.29 0.09 12.11
CA ALA A 63 1.62 0.32 13.39
C ALA A 63 0.08 0.44 13.27
N GLY A 64 -0.43 0.75 12.08
CA GLY A 64 -1.84 0.96 11.83
C GLY A 64 -2.36 2.31 12.32
N HIS A 65 -1.48 3.31 12.36
CA HIS A 65 -1.85 4.69 12.68
C HIS A 65 -2.67 5.30 11.55
N ASP A 66 -3.50 6.28 11.91
CA ASP A 66 -4.12 7.16 10.92
C ASP A 66 -3.08 8.20 10.48
N VAL A 67 -2.98 8.44 9.17
CA VAL A 67 -1.95 9.27 8.55
C VAL A 67 -2.61 10.35 7.71
N VAL A 68 -2.14 11.58 7.85
CA VAL A 68 -2.48 12.70 6.96
C VAL A 68 -1.21 13.11 6.22
N LEU A 69 -1.26 13.07 4.90
CA LEU A 69 -0.16 13.53 4.04
C LEU A 69 -0.42 14.98 3.64
N LEU A 70 0.52 15.86 3.98
CA LEU A 70 0.48 17.28 3.62
C LEU A 70 1.64 17.55 2.66
N GLY A 71 1.36 18.26 1.58
CA GLY A 71 2.38 18.75 0.67
C GLY A 71 2.47 20.26 0.76
N GLU A 72 3.67 20.80 1.00
CA GLU A 72 3.94 22.19 0.71
C GLU A 72 3.88 22.40 -0.81
N ARG A 73 3.06 23.36 -1.25
CA ARG A 73 3.12 23.86 -2.63
C ARG A 73 4.41 24.70 -2.70
N GLY A 74 5.25 24.42 -3.69
CA GLY A 74 6.48 25.18 -3.95
C GLY A 74 6.23 26.67 -4.12
#